data_AF-A0A1J5TER8-F1
#
_entry.id   AF-A0A1J5TER8-F1
#
_cell.length_a   1.000
_cell.length_b   1.000
_cell.length_c   1.000
_cell.angle_alpha   90.00
_cell.angle_beta   90.00
_cell.angle_gamma   90.00
#
_symmetry.space_group_name_H-M   'P 1'
#
loop_
_entity.id
_entity.type
_entity.pdbx_description
1 polymer ?
#
loop_
_entity_poly.entity_id
_entity_poly.type
_entity_poly.pdbx_seq_one_letter_code
_entity_poly.pdbx_strand_id
1 'polypeptide(L)'
;MNQKVDASDQLRSVDCVYEPDPRTKMFVRLDIRTGDVYPRVLADQYGAIAFFKLHETVPSVVLVHFETAKNLYLYAWFVYRFYPVAEQQALASLEFALRERLPDFVAAEKRKHRMGFEPGLKSLLGYAVKEGIVRNEKFSTRERWARKRAESRYRFQKSEEMRNTNVDSLVIDESEAVVTQEDLDCDWLNIFLETIPSIRNDYAHGSRTLRNNVLHSFELVTEIINQLYPKAEIGA
;
A
#
# COMPACT_ATOMS: atom_id res chain seq x y z
N MET A 1 31.29 4.97 21.26
CA MET A 1 30.02 4.41 21.77
C MET A 1 29.77 3.10 21.04
N ASN A 2 29.72 1.97 21.76
CA ASN A 2 29.29 0.70 21.16
C ASN A 2 27.78 0.76 20.92
N GLN A 3 27.39 0.94 19.65
CA GLN A 3 25.98 0.96 19.27
C GLN A 3 25.45 -0.47 19.34
N LYS A 4 24.62 -0.76 20.35
CA LYS A 4 23.98 -2.06 20.51
C LYS A 4 22.71 -2.09 19.63
N VAL A 5 22.62 -3.07 18.74
CA VAL A 5 21.42 -3.33 17.93
C VAL A 5 20.29 -3.84 18.85
N ASP A 6 19.06 -3.38 18.64
CA ASP A 6 17.88 -3.85 19.38
C ASP A 6 17.69 -5.36 19.20
N ALA A 7 17.29 -6.08 20.24
CA ALA A 7 17.08 -7.53 20.17
C ALA A 7 16.06 -7.94 19.10
N SER A 8 15.04 -7.11 18.86
CA SER A 8 14.01 -7.31 17.83
C SER A 8 14.54 -7.14 16.40
N ASP A 9 15.74 -6.57 16.26
CA ASP A 9 16.39 -6.29 14.98
C ASP A 9 17.59 -7.23 14.72
N GLN A 10 17.94 -8.07 15.69
CA GLN A 10 18.96 -9.11 15.53
C GLN A 10 18.39 -10.31 14.77
N LEU A 11 19.28 -11.12 14.19
CA LEU A 11 18.91 -12.40 13.60
C LEU A 11 18.25 -13.28 14.67
N ARG A 12 17.03 -13.74 14.39
CA ARG A 12 16.28 -14.59 15.31
C ARG A 12 16.92 -15.97 15.42
N SER A 13 16.89 -16.52 16.64
CA SER A 13 17.26 -17.92 16.88
C SER A 13 16.20 -18.87 16.33
N VAL A 14 16.59 -20.11 16.08
CA VAL A 14 15.67 -21.17 15.63
C VAL A 14 14.52 -21.37 16.63
N ASP A 15 14.79 -21.23 17.93
CA ASP A 15 13.83 -21.48 19.00
C ASP A 15 12.74 -20.39 19.11
N CYS A 16 12.95 -19.21 18.54
CA CYS A 16 12.01 -18.07 18.66
C CYS A 16 11.55 -17.51 17.31
N VAL A 17 11.81 -18.20 16.19
CA VAL A 17 11.45 -17.74 14.84
C VAL A 17 9.95 -17.59 14.64
N TYR A 18 9.15 -18.40 15.33
CA TYR A 18 7.68 -18.40 15.28
C TYR A 18 7.05 -17.46 16.33
N GLU A 19 7.85 -16.83 17.19
CA GLU A 19 7.30 -15.92 18.19
C GLU A 19 6.97 -14.57 17.52
N PRO A 20 5.75 -14.01 17.69
CA PRO A 20 5.43 -12.67 17.21
C PRO A 20 6.44 -11.62 17.65
N ASP A 21 6.73 -10.66 16.77
CA ASP A 21 7.53 -9.49 17.11
C ASP A 21 6.83 -8.69 18.23
N PRO A 22 7.56 -8.28 19.30
CA PRO A 22 6.98 -7.47 20.37
C PRO A 22 6.29 -6.19 19.85
N ARG A 23 6.82 -5.58 18.78
CA ARG A 23 6.25 -4.38 18.18
C ARG A 23 4.89 -4.64 17.53
N THR A 24 4.71 -5.82 16.94
CA THR A 24 3.44 -6.21 16.33
C THR A 24 2.35 -6.39 17.38
N LYS A 25 2.68 -6.87 18.59
CA LYS A 25 1.74 -7.03 19.70
C LYS A 25 1.22 -5.72 20.30
N MET A 26 1.89 -4.59 20.04
CA MET A 26 1.46 -3.28 20.55
C MET A 26 0.17 -2.76 19.88
N PHE A 27 -0.26 -3.40 18.80
CA PHE A 27 -1.45 -3.01 18.05
C PHE A 27 -2.67 -3.86 18.45
N VAL A 28 -3.82 -3.21 18.53
CA VAL A 28 -5.11 -3.83 18.84
C VAL A 28 -6.05 -3.80 17.63
N ARG A 29 -7.10 -4.62 17.67
CA ARG A 29 -8.24 -4.57 16.76
C ARG A 29 -9.47 -4.06 17.49
N LEU A 30 -10.26 -3.27 16.78
CA LEU A 30 -11.59 -2.84 17.19
C LEU A 30 -12.62 -3.64 16.38
N ASP A 31 -13.50 -4.38 17.05
CA ASP A 31 -14.72 -4.90 16.44
C ASP A 31 -15.71 -3.73 16.28
N ILE A 32 -15.95 -3.31 15.04
CA ILE A 32 -16.83 -2.18 14.73
C ILE A 32 -18.30 -2.43 15.08
N ARG A 33 -18.72 -3.68 15.25
CA ARG A 33 -20.11 -4.04 15.56
C ARG A 33 -20.36 -4.06 17.05
N THR A 34 -19.42 -4.58 17.83
CA THR A 34 -19.56 -4.67 19.29
C THR A 34 -18.88 -3.52 20.04
N GLY A 35 -17.93 -2.82 19.41
CA GLY A 35 -17.09 -1.82 20.03
C GLY A 35 -15.91 -2.40 20.82
N ASP A 36 -15.73 -3.72 20.81
CA ASP A 36 -14.72 -4.38 21.63
C ASP A 36 -13.31 -4.21 21.05
N VAL A 37 -12.36 -3.97 21.95
CA VAL A 37 -10.93 -3.87 21.61
C VAL A 37 -10.24 -5.15 22.06
N TYR A 38 -9.58 -5.85 21.14
CA TYR A 38 -8.86 -7.09 21.43
C TYR A 38 -7.42 -7.07 20.89
N PRO A 39 -6.49 -7.82 21.53
CA PRO A 39 -5.13 -7.98 21.02
C PRO A 39 -5.14 -8.62 19.63
N ARG A 40 -4.31 -8.11 18.73
CA ARG A 40 -4.19 -8.72 17.40
C ARG A 40 -3.67 -10.15 17.49
N VAL A 41 -4.14 -10.98 16.57
CA VAL A 41 -3.62 -12.33 16.33
C VAL A 41 -3.15 -12.50 14.89
N LEU A 42 -2.39 -13.57 14.61
CA LEU A 42 -1.91 -13.88 13.26
C LEU A 42 -3.06 -14.00 12.24
N ALA A 43 -4.21 -14.52 12.65
CA ALA A 43 -5.39 -14.62 11.78
C ALA A 43 -5.87 -13.24 11.29
N ASP A 44 -5.76 -12.19 12.10
CA ASP A 44 -6.11 -10.82 11.69
C ASP A 44 -5.14 -10.26 10.67
N GLN A 45 -3.85 -10.62 10.78
CA GLN A 45 -2.82 -10.26 9.80
C GLN A 45 -3.10 -10.97 8.47
N TYR A 46 -3.41 -12.26 8.51
CA TYR A 46 -3.80 -13.02 7.31
C TYR A 46 -5.05 -12.44 6.66
N GLY A 47 -6.11 -12.20 7.43
CA GLY A 47 -7.37 -11.63 6.91
C GLY A 47 -7.17 -10.28 6.23
N ALA A 48 -6.30 -9.42 6.78
CA ALA A 48 -5.99 -8.12 6.20
C ALA A 48 -5.32 -8.19 4.82
N ILE A 49 -4.46 -9.19 4.59
CA ILE A 49 -3.70 -9.31 3.34
C ILE A 49 -4.39 -10.21 2.31
N ALA A 50 -5.15 -11.21 2.76
CA ALA A 50 -5.85 -12.17 1.89
C ALA A 50 -6.96 -11.51 1.05
N PHE A 51 -7.44 -10.33 1.47
CA PHE A 51 -8.41 -9.52 0.74
C PHE A 51 -7.90 -9.09 -0.64
N PHE A 52 -6.59 -8.84 -0.79
CA PHE A 52 -6.00 -8.38 -2.03
C PHE A 52 -5.79 -9.55 -3.01
N LYS A 53 -6.56 -9.54 -4.10
CA LYS A 53 -6.56 -10.56 -5.13
C LYS A 53 -6.41 -9.93 -6.50
N LEU A 54 -5.45 -10.45 -7.26
CA LEU A 54 -5.26 -10.11 -8.65
C LEU A 54 -6.27 -10.87 -9.53
N HIS A 55 -6.63 -10.31 -10.68
CA HIS A 55 -7.49 -10.96 -11.66
C HIS A 55 -6.83 -12.21 -12.27
N GLU A 56 -7.65 -13.15 -12.71
CA GLU A 56 -7.19 -14.39 -13.38
C GLU A 56 -6.46 -14.15 -14.72
N THR A 57 -6.66 -12.97 -15.32
CA THR A 57 -6.00 -12.55 -16.56
C THR A 57 -4.58 -12.01 -16.33
N VAL A 58 -4.15 -11.86 -15.07
CA VAL A 58 -2.78 -11.46 -14.73
C VAL A 58 -1.82 -12.63 -14.98
N PRO A 59 -0.69 -12.43 -15.69
CA PRO A 59 0.30 -13.47 -15.92
C PRO A 59 0.79 -14.13 -14.62
N SER A 60 1.00 -15.45 -14.67
CA SER A 60 1.41 -16.24 -13.50
C SER A 60 2.72 -15.74 -12.87
N VAL A 61 3.66 -15.25 -13.68
CA VAL A 61 4.92 -14.68 -13.20
C VAL A 61 4.71 -13.45 -12.32
N VAL A 62 3.75 -12.58 -12.68
CA VAL A 62 3.37 -11.40 -11.89
C VAL A 62 2.62 -11.83 -10.62
N LEU A 63 1.70 -12.78 -10.75
CA LEU A 63 0.94 -13.34 -9.64
C LEU A 63 1.86 -13.90 -8.54
N VAL A 64 2.84 -14.73 -8.92
CA VAL A 64 3.81 -15.33 -7.99
C VAL A 64 4.63 -14.24 -7.29
N HIS A 65 5.05 -13.21 -8.03
CA HIS A 65 5.81 -12.10 -7.46
C HIS A 65 4.97 -11.30 -6.44
N PHE A 66 3.68 -11.11 -6.71
CA PHE A 66 2.74 -10.43 -5.80
C PHE A 66 2.37 -11.27 -4.58
N GLU A 67 2.15 -12.58 -4.74
CA GLU A 67 1.91 -13.49 -3.60
C GLU A 67 3.14 -13.57 -2.68
N THR A 68 4.35 -13.41 -3.23
CA THR A 68 5.57 -13.25 -2.42
C THR A 68 5.49 -12.00 -1.54
N ALA A 69 5.01 -10.87 -2.06
CA ALA A 69 4.79 -9.66 -1.27
C ALA A 69 3.77 -9.89 -0.14
N LYS A 70 2.66 -10.58 -0.44
CA LYS A 70 1.63 -10.92 0.56
C LYS A 70 2.17 -11.83 1.66
N ASN A 71 2.99 -12.81 1.29
CA ASN A 71 3.67 -13.68 2.26
C ASN A 71 4.63 -12.87 3.13
N LEU A 72 5.47 -11.99 2.56
CA LEU A 72 6.34 -11.10 3.34
C LEU A 72 5.53 -10.25 4.34
N TYR A 73 4.38 -9.74 3.91
CA TYR A 73 3.48 -9.02 4.82
C TYR A 73 2.98 -9.94 5.94
N LEU A 74 2.53 -11.16 5.64
CA LEU A 74 2.09 -12.10 6.66
C LEU A 74 3.21 -12.40 7.67
N TYR A 75 4.43 -12.66 7.19
CA TYR A 75 5.60 -12.93 8.03
C TYR A 75 6.11 -11.68 8.77
N ALA A 76 5.69 -10.48 8.39
CA ALA A 76 5.96 -9.26 9.16
C ALA A 76 5.29 -9.30 10.56
N TRP A 77 4.34 -10.21 10.77
CA TRP A 77 3.85 -10.56 12.10
C TRP A 77 4.97 -10.99 13.05
N PHE A 78 5.87 -11.84 12.56
CA PHE A 78 7.02 -12.36 13.30
C PHE A 78 8.24 -11.44 13.21
N VAL A 79 8.42 -10.71 12.12
CA VAL A 79 9.55 -9.79 11.97
C VAL A 79 9.03 -8.43 11.51
N TYR A 80 8.85 -7.49 12.45
CA TYR A 80 8.18 -6.22 12.16
C TYR A 80 8.87 -5.41 11.04
N ARG A 81 10.19 -5.54 10.89
CA ARG A 81 10.95 -4.90 9.80
C ARG A 81 10.64 -5.45 8.40
N PHE A 82 9.87 -6.53 8.27
CA PHE A 82 9.42 -7.02 6.98
C PHE A 82 8.24 -6.23 6.41
N TYR A 83 7.59 -5.34 7.16
CA TYR A 83 6.54 -4.48 6.59
C TYR A 83 7.07 -3.61 5.42
N PRO A 84 8.16 -2.84 5.56
CA PRO A 84 8.83 -2.16 4.45
C PRO A 84 9.23 -3.07 3.30
N VAL A 85 9.75 -4.27 3.61
CA VAL A 85 10.21 -5.23 2.58
C VAL A 85 9.01 -5.76 1.78
N ALA A 86 7.90 -6.04 2.45
CA ALA A 86 6.65 -6.45 1.81
C ALA A 86 6.10 -5.33 0.91
N GLU A 87 6.14 -4.08 1.36
CA GLU A 87 5.74 -2.92 0.56
C GLU A 87 6.62 -2.74 -0.67
N GLN A 88 7.94 -2.79 -0.50
CA GLN A 88 8.90 -2.74 -1.60
C GLN A 88 8.63 -3.86 -2.63
N GLN A 89 8.38 -5.08 -2.17
CA GLN A 89 8.05 -6.21 -3.04
C GLN A 89 6.71 -6.02 -3.78
N ALA A 90 5.71 -5.42 -3.13
CA ALA A 90 4.45 -5.08 -3.78
C ALA A 90 4.65 -4.01 -4.89
N LEU A 91 5.41 -2.96 -4.60
CA LEU A 91 5.74 -1.92 -5.58
C LEU A 91 6.59 -2.47 -6.75
N ALA A 92 7.51 -3.39 -6.47
CA ALA A 92 8.27 -4.10 -7.49
C ALA A 92 7.35 -5.00 -8.35
N SER A 93 6.33 -5.64 -7.76
CA SER A 93 5.32 -6.39 -8.50
C SER A 93 4.54 -5.50 -9.48
N LEU A 94 4.20 -4.28 -9.08
CA LEU A 94 3.56 -3.30 -9.98
C LEU A 94 4.48 -2.92 -11.14
N GLU A 95 5.74 -2.61 -10.85
CA GLU A 95 6.73 -2.28 -11.88
C GLU A 95 6.92 -3.45 -12.87
N PHE A 96 6.97 -4.68 -12.37
CA PHE A 96 7.06 -5.89 -13.18
C PHE A 96 5.81 -6.08 -14.05
N ALA A 97 4.62 -5.94 -13.48
CA ALA A 97 3.34 -6.02 -14.21
C ALA A 97 3.26 -5.00 -15.35
N LEU A 98 3.72 -3.76 -15.11
CA LEU A 98 3.76 -2.72 -16.14
C LEU A 98 4.73 -3.09 -17.27
N ARG A 99 5.91 -3.64 -16.96
CA ARG A 99 6.86 -4.10 -17.99
C ARG A 99 6.29 -5.21 -18.85
N GLU A 100 5.69 -6.22 -18.21
CA GLU A 100 5.06 -7.34 -18.90
C GLU A 100 3.89 -6.87 -19.78
N ARG A 101 3.13 -5.85 -19.34
CA ARG A 101 1.99 -5.32 -20.08
C ARG A 101 2.39 -4.41 -21.24
N LEU A 102 3.55 -3.76 -21.17
CA LEU A 102 3.99 -2.68 -22.06
C LEU A 102 5.33 -2.97 -22.76
N PRO A 103 5.53 -4.15 -23.37
CA PRO A 103 6.84 -4.55 -23.91
C PRO A 103 7.34 -3.61 -25.01
N ASP A 104 6.45 -3.11 -25.86
CA ASP A 104 6.81 -2.18 -26.95
C ASP A 104 7.32 -0.84 -26.42
N PHE A 105 6.68 -0.30 -25.39
CA PHE A 105 7.12 0.92 -24.72
C PHE A 105 8.47 0.71 -24.03
N VAL A 106 8.64 -0.39 -23.31
CA VAL A 106 9.91 -0.75 -22.67
C VAL A 106 11.03 -0.83 -23.71
N ALA A 107 10.81 -1.53 -24.83
CA ALA A 107 11.79 -1.66 -25.90
C ALA A 107 12.11 -0.30 -26.55
N ALA A 108 11.10 0.55 -26.74
CA ALA A 108 11.30 1.89 -27.29
C ALA A 108 12.12 2.79 -26.36
N GLU A 109 11.82 2.81 -25.07
CA GLU A 109 12.57 3.62 -24.09
C GLU A 109 14.00 3.10 -23.90
N LYS A 110 14.17 1.78 -23.86
CA LYS A 110 15.50 1.14 -23.78
C LYS A 110 16.41 1.56 -24.93
N ARG A 111 15.88 1.68 -26.16
CA ARG A 111 16.63 2.16 -27.34
C ARG A 111 17.02 3.63 -27.25
N LYS A 112 16.22 4.47 -26.58
CA LYS A 112 16.52 5.90 -26.39
C LYS A 112 17.55 6.13 -25.29
N HIS A 113 17.58 5.24 -24.29
CA HIS A 113 18.51 5.36 -23.18
C HIS A 113 19.94 5.02 -23.61
N ARG A 114 20.90 5.93 -23.39
CA ARG A 114 22.31 5.76 -23.81
C ARG A 114 22.95 4.46 -23.33
N MET A 115 22.62 4.02 -22.12
CA MET A 115 23.12 2.78 -21.51
C MET A 115 22.17 1.57 -21.67
N GLY A 116 21.08 1.72 -22.42
CA GLY A 116 20.13 0.63 -22.62
C GLY A 116 19.39 0.19 -21.35
N PHE A 117 19.16 1.12 -20.41
CA PHE A 117 18.36 0.84 -19.23
C PHE A 117 16.87 0.86 -19.56
N GLU A 118 16.15 -0.04 -18.91
CA GLU A 118 14.69 -0.09 -18.98
C GLU A 118 14.08 1.06 -18.19
N PRO A 119 12.88 1.54 -18.58
CA PRO A 119 12.18 2.56 -17.82
C PRO A 119 11.86 2.08 -16.40
N GLY A 120 11.95 2.99 -15.44
CA GLY A 120 11.54 2.77 -14.05
C GLY A 120 10.04 2.99 -13.84
N LEU A 121 9.56 2.72 -12.63
CA LEU A 121 8.15 2.78 -12.25
C LEU A 121 7.44 4.09 -12.65
N LYS A 122 8.06 5.26 -12.42
CA LYS A 122 7.46 6.57 -12.75
C LYS A 122 7.15 6.69 -14.25
N SER A 123 8.09 6.27 -15.10
CA SER A 123 7.95 6.34 -16.57
C SER A 123 6.88 5.36 -17.07
N LEU A 124 6.92 4.12 -16.58
CA LEU A 124 5.96 3.08 -16.92
C LEU A 124 4.52 3.45 -16.51
N LEU A 125 4.33 3.88 -15.26
CA LEU A 125 3.02 4.26 -14.75
C LEU A 125 2.50 5.51 -15.45
N GLY A 126 3.37 6.51 -15.68
CA GLY A 126 3.01 7.72 -16.43
C GLY A 126 2.53 7.41 -17.85
N TYR A 127 3.19 6.46 -18.54
CA TYR A 127 2.73 5.99 -19.85
C TYR A 127 1.37 5.29 -19.76
N ALA A 128 1.19 4.37 -18.80
CA ALA A 128 -0.08 3.66 -18.63
C ALA A 128 -1.27 4.60 -18.34
N VAL A 129 -1.03 5.67 -17.58
CA VAL A 129 -2.04 6.72 -17.33
C VAL A 129 -2.30 7.52 -18.60
N LYS A 130 -1.26 7.95 -19.31
CA LYS A 130 -1.37 8.73 -20.55
C LYS A 130 -2.18 7.99 -21.63
N GLU A 131 -1.96 6.69 -21.77
CA GLU A 131 -2.68 5.85 -22.74
C GLU A 131 -4.07 5.40 -22.25
N GLY A 132 -4.51 5.86 -21.07
CA GLY A 132 -5.84 5.55 -20.52
C GLY A 132 -6.02 4.09 -20.09
N ILE A 133 -4.93 3.34 -19.95
CA ILE A 133 -4.93 1.96 -19.46
C ILE A 133 -5.30 1.96 -17.97
N VAL A 134 -4.69 2.88 -17.21
CA VAL A 134 -5.01 3.14 -15.81
C VAL A 134 -5.77 4.45 -15.72
N ARG A 135 -6.92 4.45 -15.05
CA ARG A 135 -7.85 5.58 -14.98
C ARG A 135 -8.37 5.80 -13.58
N ASN A 136 -8.53 7.08 -13.19
CA ASN A 136 -9.05 7.45 -11.88
C ASN A 136 -10.43 6.82 -11.66
N GLU A 137 -11.28 6.81 -12.69
CA GLU A 137 -12.67 6.38 -12.57
C GLU A 137 -12.83 4.88 -12.32
N LYS A 138 -11.79 4.09 -12.63
CA LYS A 138 -11.81 2.63 -12.52
C LYS A 138 -11.36 2.10 -11.15
N PHE A 139 -10.95 2.97 -10.24
CA PHE A 139 -10.66 2.57 -8.87
C PHE A 139 -11.96 2.18 -8.14
N SER A 140 -12.06 0.93 -7.69
CA SER A 140 -13.22 0.41 -6.97
C SER A 140 -13.37 1.01 -5.56
N THR A 141 -12.29 1.62 -5.07
CA THR A 141 -12.09 2.06 -3.69
C THR A 141 -12.25 3.56 -3.50
N ARG A 142 -12.55 4.33 -4.57
CA ARG A 142 -12.61 5.80 -4.54
C ARG A 142 -13.52 6.35 -3.47
N GLU A 143 -14.73 5.81 -3.34
CA GLU A 143 -15.68 6.27 -2.34
C GLU A 143 -15.14 6.08 -0.91
N ARG A 144 -14.48 4.94 -0.67
CA ARG A 144 -13.82 4.66 0.61
C ARG A 144 -12.66 5.62 0.86
N TRP A 145 -11.86 5.94 -0.16
CA TRP A 145 -10.77 6.91 -0.04
C TRP A 145 -11.28 8.34 0.18
N ALA A 146 -12.34 8.73 -0.54
CA ALA A 146 -13.02 10.01 -0.35
C ALA A 146 -13.56 10.15 1.08
N ARG A 147 -14.19 9.08 1.61
CA ARG A 147 -14.60 9.02 3.01
C ARG A 147 -13.42 9.18 3.97
N LYS A 148 -12.30 8.48 3.74
CA LYS A 148 -11.09 8.59 4.57
C LYS A 148 -10.47 10.00 4.54
N ARG A 149 -10.55 10.69 3.39
CA ARG A 149 -10.19 12.12 3.28
C ARG A 149 -11.14 12.99 4.08
N ALA A 150 -12.44 12.80 3.94
CA ALA A 150 -13.45 13.55 4.70
C ALA A 150 -13.26 13.40 6.21
N GLU A 151 -13.04 12.17 6.70
CA GLU A 151 -12.71 11.88 8.10
C GLU A 151 -11.42 12.60 8.53
N SER A 152 -10.37 12.56 7.70
CA SER A 152 -9.10 13.22 8.01
C SER A 152 -9.23 14.74 8.07
N ARG A 153 -9.99 15.34 7.14
CA ARG A 153 -10.30 16.76 7.14
C ARG A 153 -11.09 17.14 8.39
N TYR A 154 -12.11 16.36 8.74
CA TYR A 154 -12.91 16.59 9.94
C TYR A 154 -12.07 16.49 11.22
N ARG A 155 -11.21 15.46 11.35
CA ARG A 155 -10.25 15.34 12.45
C ARG A 155 -9.32 16.56 12.56
N PHE A 156 -8.84 17.08 11.42
CA PHE A 156 -8.00 18.27 11.42
C PHE A 156 -8.77 19.51 11.90
N GLN A 157 -9.99 19.72 11.40
CA GLN A 157 -10.87 20.81 11.85
C GLN A 157 -11.14 20.75 13.35
N LYS A 158 -11.45 19.56 13.88
CA LYS A 158 -11.67 19.35 15.32
C LYS A 158 -10.40 19.54 16.16
N SER A 159 -9.24 19.17 15.63
CA SER A 159 -7.96 19.45 16.29
C SER A 159 -7.68 20.95 16.37
N GLU A 160 -8.01 21.72 15.34
CA GLU A 160 -7.88 23.18 15.34
C GLU A 160 -8.91 23.82 16.29
N GLU A 161 -10.15 23.34 16.33
CA GLU A 161 -11.16 23.76 17.30
C GLU A 161 -10.70 23.55 18.74
N MET A 162 -10.13 22.38 19.04
CA MET A 162 -9.56 22.06 20.35
C MET A 162 -8.44 23.04 20.73
N ARG A 163 -7.53 23.36 19.81
CA ARG A 163 -6.46 24.35 20.03
C ARG A 163 -7.02 25.75 20.29
N ASN A 164 -8.02 26.16 19.51
CA ASN A 164 -8.62 27.49 19.60
C ASN A 164 -9.47 27.67 20.86
N THR A 165 -10.09 26.61 21.35
CA THR A 165 -10.90 26.60 22.58
C THR A 165 -10.10 26.25 23.83
N ASN A 166 -8.82 25.88 23.67
CA ASN A 166 -7.87 25.55 24.73
C ASN A 166 -8.39 24.46 25.69
N VAL A 167 -9.00 23.42 25.13
CA VAL A 167 -9.47 22.24 25.88
C VAL A 167 -8.47 21.09 25.76
N ASP A 168 -8.33 20.30 26.83
CA ASP A 168 -7.36 19.19 26.88
C ASP A 168 -7.84 17.92 26.17
N SER A 169 -9.14 17.80 25.92
CA SER A 169 -9.73 16.66 25.22
C SER A 169 -11.02 17.05 24.51
N LEU A 170 -11.26 16.43 23.35
CA LEU A 170 -12.50 16.56 22.60
C LEU A 170 -12.97 15.17 22.17
N VAL A 171 -14.22 14.84 22.46
CA VAL A 171 -14.85 13.63 21.92
C VAL A 171 -15.37 13.96 20.53
N ILE A 172 -14.95 13.18 19.54
CA ILE A 172 -15.37 13.33 18.14
C ILE A 172 -16.16 12.11 17.70
N ASP A 173 -17.22 12.34 16.91
CA ASP A 173 -17.90 11.29 16.17
C ASP A 173 -17.48 11.39 14.69
N GLU A 174 -16.66 10.44 14.23
CA GLU A 174 -16.18 10.44 12.84
C GLU A 174 -17.31 10.20 11.81
N SER A 175 -18.48 9.71 12.24
CA SER A 175 -19.63 9.54 11.35
C SER A 175 -20.22 10.88 10.88
N GLU A 176 -19.95 11.96 11.60
CA GLU A 176 -20.32 13.33 11.20
C GLU A 176 -19.49 13.87 10.02
N ALA A 177 -18.41 13.19 9.64
CA ALA A 177 -17.59 13.62 8.52
C ALA A 177 -18.38 13.53 7.20
N VAL A 178 -18.67 14.69 6.62
CA VAL A 178 -19.36 14.82 5.32
C VAL A 178 -18.37 14.72 4.18
N VAL A 179 -18.61 13.77 3.27
CA VAL A 179 -17.87 13.62 2.01
C VAL A 179 -18.28 14.75 1.07
N THR A 180 -17.31 15.51 0.57
CA THR A 180 -17.56 16.59 -0.39
C THR A 180 -17.32 16.13 -1.82
N GLN A 181 -17.81 16.89 -2.80
CA GLN A 181 -17.52 16.64 -4.21
C GLN A 181 -16.01 16.70 -4.49
N GLU A 182 -15.27 17.59 -3.81
CA GLU A 182 -13.81 17.67 -3.89
C GLU A 182 -13.11 16.37 -3.46
N ASP A 183 -13.66 15.64 -2.48
CA ASP A 183 -13.08 14.35 -2.07
C ASP A 183 -13.28 13.27 -3.14
N LEU A 184 -14.41 13.31 -3.85
CA LEU A 184 -14.75 12.36 -4.92
C LEU A 184 -13.98 12.64 -6.21
N ASP A 185 -13.78 13.92 -6.52
CA ASP A 185 -13.07 14.42 -7.70
C ASP A 185 -11.55 14.49 -7.51
N CYS A 186 -11.05 13.99 -6.38
CA CYS A 186 -9.62 13.93 -6.12
C CYS A 186 -8.90 13.14 -7.23
N ASP A 187 -7.87 13.76 -7.81
CA ASP A 187 -7.00 13.12 -8.79
C ASP A 187 -5.99 12.20 -8.08
N TRP A 188 -6.48 11.01 -7.76
CA TRP A 188 -5.72 9.97 -7.09
C TRP A 188 -4.50 9.54 -7.91
N LEU A 189 -4.64 9.41 -9.22
CA LEU A 189 -3.54 9.02 -10.11
C LEU A 189 -2.37 10.00 -10.05
N ASN A 190 -2.64 11.31 -10.09
CA ASN A 190 -1.55 12.28 -9.99
C ASN A 190 -0.82 12.18 -8.65
N ILE A 191 -1.53 11.96 -7.54
CA ILE A 191 -0.93 11.70 -6.23
C ILE A 191 -0.07 10.42 -6.27
N PHE A 192 -0.58 9.35 -6.89
CA PHE A 192 0.11 8.06 -6.96
C PHE A 192 1.35 8.10 -7.87
N LEU A 193 1.30 8.85 -8.97
CA LEU A 193 2.42 9.06 -9.90
C LEU A 193 3.65 9.68 -9.22
N GLU A 194 3.44 10.48 -8.17
CA GLU A 194 4.53 11.04 -7.38
C GLU A 194 4.90 10.18 -6.17
N THR A 195 3.91 9.69 -5.43
CA THR A 195 4.14 9.00 -4.14
C THR A 195 4.69 7.59 -4.30
N ILE A 196 4.14 6.78 -5.22
CA ILE A 196 4.53 5.38 -5.39
C ILE A 196 6.01 5.23 -5.81
N PRO A 197 6.50 5.93 -6.86
CA PRO A 197 7.91 5.85 -7.24
C PRO A 197 8.85 6.36 -6.14
N SER A 198 8.43 7.39 -5.40
CA SER A 198 9.20 7.95 -4.28
C SER A 198 9.41 6.90 -3.18
N ILE A 199 8.34 6.23 -2.73
CA ILE A 199 8.42 5.16 -1.72
C ILE A 199 9.30 4.00 -2.21
N ARG A 200 9.11 3.56 -3.45
CA ARG A 200 9.91 2.49 -4.06
C ARG A 200 11.41 2.83 -4.05
N ASN A 201 11.76 4.07 -4.40
CA ASN A 201 13.16 4.51 -4.43
C ASN A 201 13.74 4.68 -3.02
N ASP A 202 12.98 5.20 -2.06
CA ASP A 202 13.42 5.30 -0.66
C ASP A 202 13.84 3.93 -0.10
N TYR A 203 13.04 2.88 -0.35
CA TYR A 203 13.43 1.54 0.05
C TYR A 203 14.63 0.98 -0.73
N ALA A 204 14.70 1.21 -2.04
CA ALA A 204 15.81 0.73 -2.86
C ALA A 204 17.17 1.35 -2.48
N HIS A 205 17.18 2.59 -1.99
CA HIS A 205 18.38 3.29 -1.52
C HIS A 205 18.67 3.06 -0.03
N GLY A 206 17.82 2.30 0.66
CA GLY A 206 17.87 2.09 2.10
C GLY A 206 17.13 3.20 2.84
N SER A 207 16.12 2.81 3.61
CA SER A 207 15.30 3.73 4.39
C SER A 207 15.56 3.59 5.89
N ARG A 208 15.47 4.71 6.60
CA ARG A 208 15.40 4.74 8.08
C ARG A 208 13.97 4.66 8.58
N THR A 209 13.00 4.71 7.67
CA THR A 209 11.57 4.73 7.98
C THR A 209 11.10 3.36 8.38
N LEU A 210 10.39 3.28 9.50
CA LEU A 210 9.74 2.07 9.96
C LEU A 210 8.24 2.32 10.05
N ARG A 211 7.48 1.76 9.11
CA ARG A 211 6.01 1.87 9.04
C ARG A 211 5.40 0.49 8.88
N ASN A 212 4.31 0.24 9.60
CA ASN A 212 3.47 -0.95 9.47
C ASN A 212 2.21 -0.71 8.64
N ASN A 213 1.90 0.55 8.33
CA ASN A 213 0.75 0.94 7.51
C ASN A 213 1.06 0.79 6.00
N VAL A 214 1.34 -0.43 5.58
CA VAL A 214 1.72 -0.75 4.18
C VAL A 214 0.56 -1.34 3.38
N LEU A 215 -0.57 -1.65 4.03
CA LEU A 215 -1.75 -2.24 3.38
C LEU A 215 -2.34 -1.33 2.30
N HIS A 216 -2.22 -0.01 2.46
CA HIS A 216 -2.66 0.94 1.44
C HIS A 216 -1.87 0.74 0.14
N SER A 217 -0.56 0.49 0.20
CA SER A 217 0.23 0.20 -0.99
C SER A 217 -0.19 -1.12 -1.66
N PHE A 218 -0.55 -2.16 -0.88
CA PHE A 218 -1.13 -3.38 -1.45
C PHE A 218 -2.45 -3.12 -2.16
N GLU A 219 -3.33 -2.29 -1.60
CA GLU A 219 -4.58 -1.88 -2.20
C GLU A 219 -4.36 -1.16 -3.53
N LEU A 220 -3.48 -0.16 -3.56
CA LEU A 220 -3.12 0.59 -4.77
C LEU A 220 -2.52 -0.32 -5.84
N VAL A 221 -1.55 -1.14 -5.48
CA VAL A 221 -0.91 -2.09 -6.40
C VAL A 221 -1.94 -3.06 -6.98
N THR A 222 -2.84 -3.59 -6.14
CA THR A 222 -3.90 -4.51 -6.59
C THR A 222 -4.82 -3.85 -7.60
N GLU A 223 -5.32 -2.64 -7.29
CA GLU A 223 -6.22 -1.90 -8.17
C GLU A 223 -5.55 -1.57 -9.51
N ILE A 224 -4.30 -1.10 -9.49
CA ILE A 224 -3.58 -0.75 -10.72
C ILE A 224 -3.30 -1.98 -11.57
N ILE A 225 -2.77 -3.07 -10.98
CA ILE A 225 -2.50 -4.31 -11.74
C ILE A 225 -3.79 -4.87 -12.33
N ASN A 226 -4.90 -4.84 -11.59
CA ASN A 226 -6.20 -5.30 -12.09
C ASN A 226 -6.75 -4.44 -13.23
N GLN A 227 -6.39 -3.16 -13.31
CA GLN A 227 -6.68 -2.31 -14.46
C GLN A 227 -5.79 -2.64 -15.67
N LEU A 228 -4.52 -3.00 -15.46
CA LEU A 228 -3.62 -3.45 -16.54
C LEU A 228 -4.11 -4.74 -17.21
N TYR A 229 -4.73 -5.61 -16.41
CA TYR A 229 -5.27 -6.90 -16.82
C TYR A 229 -6.75 -7.00 -16.41
N PRO A 230 -7.67 -6.36 -17.15
CA PRO A 230 -9.09 -6.45 -16.84
C PRO A 230 -9.57 -7.90 -16.97
N LYS A 231 -10.64 -8.24 -16.26
CA LYS A 231 -11.33 -9.52 -16.49
C LYS A 231 -11.82 -9.56 -17.94
N ALA A 232 -11.84 -10.74 -18.55
CA ALA A 232 -12.52 -10.90 -19.83
C ALA A 232 -13.97 -10.43 -19.66
N GLU A 233 -14.41 -9.50 -20.50
CA GLU A 233 -15.83 -9.18 -20.57
C GLU A 233 -16.54 -10.47 -21.01
N ILE A 234 -17.40 -11.01 -20.15
CA ILE A 234 -18.33 -12.05 -20.56
C ILE A 234 -19.23 -11.35 -21.58
N GLY A 235 -19.02 -11.66 -22.87
CA GLY A 235 -19.73 -11.03 -23.96
C GLY A 235 -21.23 -11.02 -23.71
N ALA A 236 -21.82 -9.82 -23.84
CA ALA A 236 -23.25 -9.62 -23.97
C ALA A 236 -23.74 -10.09 -25.35
#